data_AF-A0A3A8QYR2-F1
#
_entry.id   AF-A0A3A8QYR2-F1
#
_cell.length_a   1.000
_cell.length_b   1.000
_cell.length_c   1.000
_cell.angle_alpha   90.00
_cell.angle_beta   90.00
_cell.angle_gamma   90.00
#
_symmetry.space_group_name_H-M   'P 1'
#
loop_
_entity.id
_entity.type
_entity.pdbx_description
1 polymer ?
#
loop_
_entity_poly.entity_id
_entity_poly.type
_entity_poly.pdbx_seq_one_letter_code
_entity_poly.pdbx_strand_id
1 'polypeptide(L)'
;MTFPAPSPRRTVSRLTALGALVALTGCGGGETRVMSLAELADRSLTFGLADVDDAETPDAQGAHRFTVSYSVAADGPCSRFADDVTATFNGQPMTLVPGGASDVGGRAEACENSRVYFNFDPAAWGREPVEDITVQLQDATSTVRLVVLKAKAKRKFTFQGEGTPDKLRVGQSYDFLWEPATEVPGPVEALLLREGGRAPGVLSVTQDGNKVALHIPAATPQANHTLTLGADLVGTVGECTGVASCSGAIYHSQDFVLSVVP
;
A
#
# COMPACT_ATOMS: atom_id res chain seq x y z
N MET A 1 -15.08 33.37 -23.59
CA MET A 1 -14.93 32.80 -22.24
C MET A 1 -14.50 31.36 -22.42
N THR A 2 -13.21 31.10 -22.28
CA THR A 2 -12.61 29.77 -22.47
C THR A 2 -12.35 29.18 -21.09
N PHE A 3 -13.06 28.09 -20.76
CA PHE A 3 -12.79 27.32 -19.56
C PHE A 3 -11.40 26.68 -19.67
N PRO A 4 -10.55 26.73 -18.63
CA PRO A 4 -9.31 25.97 -18.64
C PRO A 4 -9.63 24.48 -18.48
N ALA A 5 -9.08 23.67 -19.38
CA ALA A 5 -9.15 22.22 -19.32
C ALA A 5 -8.45 21.70 -18.05
N PRO A 6 -8.96 20.63 -17.41
CA PRO A 6 -8.26 19.99 -16.30
C PRO A 6 -6.95 19.38 -16.81
N SER A 7 -5.84 19.81 -16.20
CA SER A 7 -4.51 19.27 -16.50
C SER A 7 -4.38 17.85 -15.95
N PRO A 8 -3.82 16.89 -16.71
CA PRO A 8 -3.58 15.55 -16.20
C PRO A 8 -2.33 15.61 -15.31
N ARG A 9 -2.49 15.85 -14.01
CA ARG A 9 -1.41 15.60 -13.05
C ARG A 9 -1.27 14.10 -12.89
N ARG A 10 -0.34 13.51 -13.64
CA ARG A 10 0.15 12.15 -13.38
C ARG A 10 0.93 12.20 -12.07
N THR A 11 0.31 11.68 -11.03
CA THR A 11 0.95 11.14 -9.84
C THR A 11 2.09 10.24 -10.28
N VAL A 12 3.33 10.74 -10.17
CA VAL A 12 4.52 9.89 -10.19
C VAL A 12 4.60 9.23 -8.82
N SER A 13 3.59 8.42 -8.49
CA SER A 13 3.63 7.57 -7.32
C SER A 13 4.34 6.31 -7.78
N ARG A 14 5.65 6.24 -7.51
CA ARG A 14 6.38 4.97 -7.50
C ARG A 14 5.84 4.15 -6.32
N LEU A 15 4.61 3.64 -6.48
CA LEU A 15 4.02 2.55 -5.69
C LEU A 15 4.73 1.25 -6.07
N THR A 16 6.05 1.19 -5.89
CA THR A 16 6.84 0.00 -6.23
C THR A 16 6.68 -1.13 -5.22
N ALA A 17 6.05 -0.88 -4.07
CA ALA A 17 5.80 -1.92 -3.08
C ALA A 17 4.37 -2.50 -3.12
N LEU A 18 3.34 -1.69 -3.43
CA LEU A 18 1.98 -2.20 -3.64
C LEU A 18 1.68 -2.60 -5.09
N GLY A 19 2.55 -2.26 -6.04
CA GLY A 19 2.41 -2.67 -7.45
C GLY A 19 2.40 -4.19 -7.66
N ALA A 20 2.82 -4.97 -6.65
CA ALA A 20 2.85 -6.44 -6.71
C ALA A 20 1.48 -7.11 -6.45
N LEU A 21 0.44 -6.38 -6.07
CA LEU A 21 -0.89 -6.96 -5.81
C LEU A 21 -1.74 -7.18 -7.08
N VAL A 22 -1.26 -6.70 -8.23
CA VAL A 22 -1.83 -6.96 -9.56
C VAL A 22 -0.73 -7.56 -10.43
N ALA A 23 -0.56 -8.87 -10.35
CA ALA A 23 0.40 -9.58 -11.18
C ALA A 23 -0.29 -10.02 -12.48
N LEU A 24 -0.18 -9.21 -13.53
CA LEU A 24 -0.53 -9.66 -14.87
C LEU A 24 0.61 -10.55 -15.39
N THR A 25 0.52 -11.85 -15.17
CA THR A 25 1.37 -12.81 -15.87
C THR A 25 0.76 -13.11 -17.23
N GLY A 26 1.59 -13.09 -18.28
CA GLY A 26 1.17 -13.58 -19.58
C GLY A 26 1.12 -15.10 -19.52
N CYS A 27 -0.08 -15.67 -19.60
CA CYS A 27 -0.28 -17.10 -19.74
C CYS A 27 -0.61 -17.39 -21.22
N GLY A 28 -0.23 -18.56 -21.73
CA GLY A 28 -0.65 -18.99 -23.06
C GLY A 28 -2.19 -19.06 -23.10
N GLY A 29 -2.79 -18.33 -24.02
CA GLY A 29 -4.22 -18.04 -24.12
C GLY A 29 -5.10 -19.23 -23.77
N GLY A 30 -5.93 -19.03 -22.75
CA GLY A 30 -6.73 -20.09 -22.18
C GLY A 30 -7.93 -19.54 -21.42
N GLU A 31 -9.03 -20.27 -21.54
CA GLU A 31 -10.32 -20.11 -20.85
C GLU A 31 -10.15 -19.87 -19.34
N THR A 32 -11.05 -19.09 -18.73
CA THR A 32 -11.06 -18.88 -17.28
C THR A 32 -11.68 -20.09 -16.59
N ARG A 33 -10.92 -20.74 -15.70
CA ARG A 33 -11.40 -21.82 -14.85
C ARG A 33 -11.95 -21.26 -13.53
N VAL A 34 -13.20 -21.60 -13.23
CA VAL A 34 -13.80 -21.40 -11.90
C VAL A 34 -13.19 -22.41 -10.93
N MET A 35 -12.69 -21.94 -9.80
CA MET A 35 -12.02 -22.78 -8.80
C MET A 35 -12.59 -22.52 -7.40
N SER A 36 -12.82 -23.61 -6.68
CA SER A 36 -13.09 -23.58 -5.23
C SER A 36 -11.83 -23.24 -4.44
N LEU A 37 -11.98 -22.85 -3.18
CA LEU A 37 -10.86 -22.59 -2.27
C LEU A 37 -10.01 -23.85 -2.05
N ALA A 38 -10.63 -25.03 -2.01
CA ALA A 38 -9.89 -26.29 -1.92
C ALA A 38 -8.97 -26.53 -3.13
N GLU A 39 -9.42 -26.18 -4.33
CA GLU A 39 -8.61 -26.30 -5.56
C GLU A 39 -7.50 -25.24 -5.65
N LEU A 40 -7.56 -24.17 -4.85
CA LEU A 40 -6.53 -23.13 -4.77
C LEU A 40 -5.52 -23.38 -3.65
N ALA A 41 -5.56 -24.53 -2.97
CA ALA A 41 -4.73 -24.81 -1.80
C ALA A 41 -3.22 -24.88 -2.10
N ASP A 42 -2.82 -25.08 -3.36
CA ASP A 42 -1.42 -25.07 -3.80
C ASP A 42 -0.89 -23.66 -4.12
N ARG A 43 -1.75 -22.64 -4.11
CA ARG A 43 -1.40 -21.25 -4.42
C ARG A 43 -0.79 -20.55 -3.22
N SER A 44 -0.06 -19.47 -3.49
CA SER A 44 0.39 -18.55 -2.46
C SER A 44 -0.54 -17.35 -2.34
N LEU A 45 -0.60 -16.77 -1.14
CA LEU A 45 -1.25 -15.49 -0.88
C LEU A 45 -0.20 -14.40 -0.73
N THR A 46 -0.39 -13.30 -1.46
CA THR A 46 0.33 -12.05 -1.23
C THR A 46 -0.64 -11.05 -0.61
N PHE A 47 -0.33 -10.54 0.57
CA PHE A 47 -1.06 -9.42 1.16
C PHE A 47 -0.32 -8.10 1.00
N GLY A 48 -1.08 -7.01 0.99
CA GLY A 48 -0.55 -5.67 1.10
C GLY A 48 -1.49 -4.75 1.85
N LEU A 49 -0.93 -3.93 2.73
CA LEU A 49 -1.63 -2.85 3.42
C LEU A 49 -1.07 -1.54 2.91
N ALA A 50 -1.90 -0.69 2.30
CA ALA A 50 -1.57 0.70 2.05
C ALA A 50 -2.25 1.58 3.10
N ASP A 51 -1.46 2.44 3.73
CA ASP A 51 -1.93 3.53 4.59
C ASP A 51 -1.25 4.84 4.17
N VAL A 52 -1.87 5.53 3.22
CA VAL A 52 -1.29 6.69 2.51
C VAL A 52 -2.02 7.97 2.91
N ASP A 53 -1.39 8.76 3.77
CA ASP A 53 -1.90 10.07 4.19
C ASP A 53 -1.41 11.17 3.22
N ASP A 54 -2.06 11.24 2.06
CA ASP A 54 -1.80 12.23 1.00
C ASP A 54 -2.52 13.56 1.29
N ALA A 55 -1.79 14.67 1.27
CA ALA A 55 -2.35 15.98 1.57
C ALA A 55 -3.18 16.57 0.41
N GLU A 56 -2.85 16.25 -0.85
CA GLU A 56 -3.57 16.73 -2.03
C GLU A 56 -4.83 15.88 -2.30
N THR A 57 -4.76 14.58 -2.07
CA THR A 57 -5.86 13.64 -2.38
C THR A 57 -6.11 12.65 -1.22
N PRO A 58 -6.61 13.14 -0.06
CA PRO A 58 -6.78 12.31 1.14
C PRO A 58 -7.70 11.10 0.95
N ASP A 59 -8.66 11.19 0.02
CA ASP A 59 -9.61 10.12 -0.29
C ASP A 59 -9.25 9.34 -1.58
N ALA A 60 -7.97 9.33 -1.97
CA ALA A 60 -7.52 8.61 -3.16
C ALA A 60 -7.91 7.12 -3.07
N GLN A 61 -8.48 6.59 -4.15
CA GLN A 61 -8.94 5.20 -4.16
C GLN A 61 -7.78 4.24 -3.91
N GLY A 62 -7.88 3.44 -2.84
CA GLY A 62 -6.87 2.45 -2.47
C GLY A 62 -5.73 3.00 -1.60
N ALA A 63 -5.74 4.29 -1.23
CA ALA A 63 -4.79 4.88 -0.29
C ALA A 63 -4.84 4.22 1.11
N HIS A 64 -6.03 3.81 1.53
CA HIS A 64 -6.28 3.15 2.81
C HIS A 64 -6.96 1.80 2.57
N ARG A 65 -6.15 0.77 2.27
CA ARG A 65 -6.65 -0.54 1.83
C ARG A 65 -5.77 -1.68 2.31
N PHE A 66 -6.42 -2.73 2.83
CA PHE A 66 -5.83 -4.05 2.94
C PHE A 66 -6.27 -4.92 1.75
N THR A 67 -5.34 -5.57 1.07
CA THR A 67 -5.61 -6.46 -0.06
C THR A 67 -4.93 -7.81 0.17
N VAL A 68 -5.60 -8.89 -0.22
CA VAL A 68 -5.03 -10.24 -0.32
C VAL A 68 -5.27 -10.75 -1.73
N SER A 69 -4.21 -11.16 -2.41
CA SER A 69 -4.25 -11.69 -3.77
C SER A 69 -3.69 -13.10 -3.81
N TYR A 70 -4.37 -14.01 -4.51
CA TYR A 70 -3.83 -15.32 -4.85
C TYR A 70 -2.77 -15.18 -5.94
N SER A 71 -1.73 -16.01 -5.90
CA SER A 71 -0.81 -16.18 -7.03
C SER A 71 -1.55 -16.72 -8.23
N VAL A 72 -1.23 -16.21 -9.42
CA VAL A 72 -1.67 -16.79 -10.68
C VAL A 72 -0.84 -18.04 -10.97
N ALA A 73 -1.46 -19.04 -11.61
CA ALA A 73 -0.72 -20.18 -12.17
C ALA A 73 0.29 -19.70 -13.22
N ALA A 74 1.56 -20.05 -13.08
CA ALA A 74 2.56 -19.73 -14.11
C ALA A 74 2.22 -20.44 -15.43
N ASP A 75 1.77 -21.69 -15.35
CA ASP A 75 1.37 -22.53 -16.47
C ASP A 75 -0.06 -23.04 -16.23
N GLY A 76 -0.99 -22.70 -17.13
CA GLY A 76 -2.38 -23.16 -17.08
C GLY A 76 -3.43 -22.07 -17.39
N PRO A 77 -4.72 -22.43 -17.36
CA PRO A 77 -5.81 -21.47 -17.53
C PRO A 77 -5.84 -20.44 -16.40
N CYS A 78 -6.37 -19.24 -16.67
CA CYS A 78 -6.61 -18.26 -15.63
C CYS A 78 -7.61 -18.82 -14.61
N SER A 79 -7.35 -18.62 -13.32
CA SER A 79 -8.26 -19.01 -12.24
C SER A 79 -9.18 -17.85 -11.85
N ARG A 80 -10.45 -18.14 -11.59
CA ARG A 80 -11.34 -17.23 -10.87
C ARG A 80 -12.00 -17.91 -9.66
N PHE A 81 -12.34 -17.15 -8.64
CA PHE A 81 -13.13 -17.66 -7.50
C PHE A 81 -14.47 -18.23 -7.96
N ALA A 82 -14.92 -19.28 -7.27
CA ALA A 82 -16.31 -19.71 -7.28
C ALA A 82 -17.23 -18.61 -6.72
N ASP A 83 -18.49 -18.60 -7.17
CA ASP A 83 -19.44 -17.52 -6.86
C ASP A 83 -19.90 -17.54 -5.38
N ASP A 84 -19.71 -18.65 -4.68
CA ASP A 84 -20.06 -18.82 -3.26
C ASP A 84 -18.92 -18.45 -2.30
N VAL A 85 -17.75 -18.04 -2.81
CA VAL A 85 -16.65 -17.59 -1.97
C VAL A 85 -17.03 -16.29 -1.26
N THR A 86 -16.89 -16.29 0.06
CA THR A 86 -17.06 -15.13 0.93
C THR A 86 -15.72 -14.78 1.58
N ALA A 87 -15.56 -13.52 1.99
CA ALA A 87 -14.33 -13.03 2.61
C ALA A 87 -14.61 -12.02 3.72
N THR A 88 -13.85 -12.11 4.81
CA THR A 88 -13.94 -11.18 5.94
C THR A 88 -12.57 -10.66 6.38
N PHE A 89 -12.56 -9.42 6.88
CA PHE A 89 -11.46 -8.70 7.51
C PHE A 89 -11.86 -8.41 8.97
N ASN A 90 -11.24 -9.08 9.94
CA ASN A 90 -11.64 -9.03 11.36
C ASN A 90 -13.16 -9.21 11.57
N GLY A 91 -13.77 -10.10 10.78
CA GLY A 91 -15.21 -10.39 10.80
C GLY A 91 -16.09 -9.42 9.98
N GLN A 92 -15.53 -8.34 9.41
CA GLN A 92 -16.24 -7.44 8.52
C GLN A 92 -16.16 -7.92 7.07
N PRO A 93 -17.22 -7.77 6.24
CA PRO A 93 -17.18 -8.19 4.84
C PRO A 93 -16.08 -7.49 4.04
N MET A 94 -15.37 -8.25 3.19
CA MET A 94 -14.44 -7.72 2.21
C MET A 94 -15.07 -7.68 0.82
N THR A 95 -14.58 -6.80 -0.05
CA THR A 95 -14.92 -6.84 -1.47
C THR A 95 -14.14 -7.94 -2.16
N LEU A 96 -14.84 -8.82 -2.88
CA LEU A 96 -14.24 -9.87 -3.70
C LEU A 96 -14.07 -9.41 -5.15
N VAL A 97 -12.92 -9.72 -5.72
CA VAL A 97 -12.62 -9.62 -7.15
C VAL A 97 -12.29 -11.03 -7.62
N PRO A 98 -13.18 -11.68 -8.40
CA PRO A 98 -13.02 -13.08 -8.75
C PRO A 98 -11.72 -13.43 -9.48
N GLY A 99 -11.13 -12.49 -10.23
CA GLY A 99 -9.99 -12.77 -11.12
C GLY A 99 -10.44 -13.42 -12.43
N GLY A 100 -9.49 -14.02 -13.16
CA GLY A 100 -9.72 -14.67 -14.45
C GLY A 100 -8.99 -14.00 -15.60
N ALA A 101 -9.38 -14.30 -16.84
CA ALA A 101 -8.80 -13.67 -18.02
C ALA A 101 -9.14 -12.17 -18.08
N SER A 102 -8.15 -11.35 -18.43
CA SER A 102 -8.31 -9.90 -18.58
C SER A 102 -8.94 -9.54 -19.93
N ASP A 103 -10.09 -8.86 -19.88
CA ASP A 103 -10.69 -8.24 -21.06
C ASP A 103 -10.15 -6.82 -21.35
N VAL A 104 -9.23 -6.32 -20.51
CA VAL A 104 -8.72 -4.95 -20.59
C VAL A 104 -7.65 -4.79 -21.67
N GLY A 105 -7.90 -3.90 -22.63
CA GLY A 105 -6.86 -3.39 -23.55
C GLY A 105 -6.29 -4.39 -24.55
N GLY A 106 -7.05 -5.43 -24.92
CA GLY A 106 -6.62 -6.43 -25.90
C GLY A 106 -5.60 -7.45 -25.35
N ARG A 107 -5.42 -7.53 -24.03
CA ARG A 107 -4.56 -8.48 -23.35
C ARG A 107 -5.34 -9.74 -22.93
N ALA A 108 -6.02 -10.38 -23.88
CA ALA A 108 -6.83 -11.58 -23.64
C ALA A 108 -6.02 -12.76 -23.04
N GLU A 109 -4.70 -12.67 -23.12
CA GLU A 109 -3.72 -13.66 -22.64
C GLU A 109 -3.25 -13.38 -21.19
N ALA A 110 -3.66 -12.26 -20.58
CA ALA A 110 -3.24 -11.91 -19.23
C ALA A 110 -4.26 -12.39 -18.20
N CYS A 111 -3.79 -13.01 -17.12
CA CYS A 111 -4.64 -13.38 -16.01
C CYS A 111 -4.64 -12.30 -14.92
N GLU A 112 -5.82 -11.95 -14.44
CA GLU A 112 -6.01 -11.17 -13.22
C GLU A 112 -6.10 -12.11 -12.01
N ASN A 113 -5.36 -11.78 -10.96
CA ASN A 113 -5.41 -12.50 -9.70
C ASN A 113 -6.82 -12.44 -9.08
N SER A 114 -7.30 -13.57 -8.59
CA SER A 114 -8.37 -13.59 -7.60
C SER A 114 -7.90 -12.88 -6.34
N ARG A 115 -8.65 -11.88 -5.88
CA ARG A 115 -8.25 -11.05 -4.74
C ARG A 115 -9.44 -10.58 -3.93
N VAL A 116 -9.17 -10.22 -2.69
CA VAL A 116 -10.13 -9.58 -1.79
C VAL A 116 -9.52 -8.34 -1.18
N TYR A 117 -10.32 -7.31 -0.94
CA TYR A 117 -9.83 -6.10 -0.31
C TYR A 117 -10.83 -5.46 0.64
N PHE A 118 -10.28 -4.75 1.62
CA PHE A 118 -11.02 -3.98 2.61
C PHE A 118 -10.49 -2.55 2.59
N ASN A 119 -11.35 -1.57 2.28
CA ASN A 119 -11.01 -0.16 2.45
C ASN A 119 -11.35 0.23 3.88
N PHE A 120 -10.44 0.89 4.57
CA PHE A 120 -10.65 1.36 5.94
C PHE A 120 -10.70 2.89 5.98
N ASP A 121 -11.43 3.42 6.96
CA ASP A 121 -11.38 4.85 7.29
C ASP A 121 -10.13 5.12 8.13
N PRO A 122 -9.15 5.91 7.65
CA PRO A 122 -7.91 6.18 8.38
C PRO A 122 -8.16 6.90 9.72
N ALA A 123 -9.20 7.73 9.83
CA ALA A 123 -9.54 8.45 11.06
C ALA A 123 -10.17 7.52 12.11
N ALA A 124 -10.94 6.52 11.69
CA ALA A 124 -11.40 5.44 12.57
C ALA A 124 -10.22 4.54 12.98
N TRP A 125 -9.41 4.11 12.01
CA TRP A 125 -8.28 3.21 12.22
C TRP A 125 -7.27 3.74 13.25
N GLY A 126 -6.98 5.05 13.23
CA GLY A 126 -6.11 5.70 14.21
C GLY A 126 -6.61 5.70 15.66
N ARG A 127 -7.89 5.38 15.89
CA ARG A 127 -8.52 5.30 17.23
C ARG A 127 -8.70 3.86 17.70
N GLU A 128 -8.54 2.89 16.81
CA GLU A 128 -8.71 1.48 17.11
C GLU A 128 -7.46 0.91 17.80
N PRO A 129 -7.61 -0.11 18.66
CA PRO A 129 -6.48 -0.73 19.32
C PRO A 129 -5.58 -1.44 18.31
N VAL A 130 -4.28 -1.49 18.60
CA VAL A 130 -3.33 -2.30 17.83
C VAL A 130 -3.64 -3.78 18.06
N GLU A 131 -4.05 -4.46 17.01
CA GLU A 131 -4.38 -5.88 17.02
C GLU A 131 -3.92 -6.57 15.73
N ASP A 132 -4.09 -7.89 15.69
CA ASP A 132 -3.80 -8.68 14.51
C ASP A 132 -4.86 -8.45 13.43
N ILE A 133 -4.45 -8.51 12.17
CA ILE A 133 -5.36 -8.60 11.03
C ILE A 133 -5.65 -10.06 10.79
N THR A 134 -6.92 -10.46 10.89
CA THR A 134 -7.43 -11.77 10.50
C THR A 134 -8.24 -11.63 9.21
N VAL A 135 -7.79 -12.28 8.15
CA VAL A 135 -8.56 -12.49 6.93
C VAL A 135 -9.01 -13.94 6.87
N GLN A 136 -10.30 -14.13 6.60
CA GLN A 136 -10.89 -15.45 6.39
C GLN A 136 -11.67 -15.46 5.09
N LEU A 137 -11.34 -16.39 4.20
CA LEU A 137 -12.14 -16.73 3.03
C LEU A 137 -12.79 -18.09 3.25
N GLN A 138 -14.03 -18.24 2.80
CA GLN A 138 -14.78 -19.48 2.98
C GLN A 138 -15.73 -19.73 1.82
N ASP A 139 -15.83 -20.99 1.40
CA ASP A 139 -16.85 -21.53 0.50
C ASP A 139 -17.37 -22.87 1.05
N ALA A 140 -18.16 -23.62 0.26
CA ALA A 140 -18.66 -24.93 0.68
C ALA A 140 -17.56 -26.01 0.86
N THR A 141 -16.35 -25.78 0.36
CA THR A 141 -15.28 -26.78 0.24
C THR A 141 -14.17 -26.60 1.27
N SER A 142 -13.83 -25.37 1.64
CA SER A 142 -12.66 -25.08 2.47
C SER A 142 -12.76 -23.73 3.18
N THR A 143 -11.84 -23.50 4.10
CA THR A 143 -11.61 -22.21 4.75
C THR A 143 -10.13 -21.86 4.65
N VAL A 144 -9.86 -20.64 4.20
CA VAL A 144 -8.52 -20.08 4.10
C VAL A 144 -8.39 -18.99 5.14
N ARG A 145 -7.33 -19.04 5.95
CA ARG A 145 -7.12 -18.09 7.04
C ARG A 145 -5.71 -17.52 6.99
N LEU A 146 -5.64 -16.20 7.05
CA LEU A 146 -4.42 -15.40 7.14
C LEU A 146 -4.50 -14.55 8.41
N VAL A 147 -3.50 -14.66 9.28
CA VAL A 147 -3.32 -13.74 10.41
C VAL A 147 -2.01 -13.00 10.24
N VAL A 148 -2.07 -11.66 10.19
CA VAL A 148 -0.90 -10.78 10.18
C VAL A 148 -0.79 -10.08 11.53
N LEU A 149 0.28 -10.39 12.26
CA LEU A 149 0.47 -9.98 13.63
C LEU A 149 0.64 -8.47 13.74
N LYS A 150 -0.12 -7.85 14.66
CA LYS A 150 -0.07 -6.40 14.99
C LYS A 150 -0.17 -5.47 13.77
N ALA A 151 -0.71 -5.95 12.65
CA ALA A 151 -0.72 -5.19 11.40
C ALA A 151 -1.75 -4.06 11.41
N LYS A 152 -2.77 -4.15 12.28
CA LYS A 152 -3.78 -3.11 12.51
C LYS A 152 -3.24 -2.01 13.43
N ALA A 153 -2.11 -1.43 13.04
CA ALA A 153 -1.52 -0.28 13.68
C ALA A 153 -1.64 0.93 12.75
N LYS A 154 -1.97 2.10 13.29
CA LYS A 154 -1.80 3.37 12.55
C LYS A 154 -0.33 3.73 12.58
N ARG A 155 0.24 3.89 11.39
CA ARG A 155 1.63 4.32 11.22
C ARG A 155 1.66 5.80 10.95
N LYS A 156 2.76 6.45 11.35
CA LYS A 156 3.00 7.86 11.10
C LYS A 156 4.47 8.18 11.27
N PHE A 157 4.91 9.22 10.61
CA PHE A 157 6.16 9.90 10.88
C PHE A 157 5.89 11.07 11.84
N THR A 158 6.61 11.12 12.96
CA THR A 158 6.47 12.18 13.96
C THR A 158 7.73 13.04 13.97
N PHE A 159 7.58 14.32 13.65
CA PHE A 159 8.68 15.29 13.71
C PHE A 159 9.24 15.42 15.13
N GLN A 160 10.57 15.44 15.27
CA GLN A 160 11.26 15.45 16.58
C GLN A 160 11.83 16.83 16.96
N GLY A 161 11.59 17.87 16.16
CA GLY A 161 11.97 19.24 16.49
C GLY A 161 10.93 19.95 17.38
N GLU A 162 11.21 21.20 17.76
CA GLU A 162 10.22 22.03 18.45
C GLU A 162 9.05 22.36 17.52
N GLY A 163 7.82 22.10 17.99
CA GLY A 163 6.60 22.44 17.26
C GLY A 163 6.29 21.49 16.10
N THR A 164 5.74 22.05 15.04
CA THR A 164 5.40 21.30 13.81
C THR A 164 6.50 21.48 12.76
N PRO A 165 6.62 20.58 11.78
CA PRO A 165 7.56 20.77 10.66
C PRO A 165 7.02 21.80 9.65
N ASP A 166 6.36 22.88 10.08
CA ASP A 166 5.76 23.89 9.20
C ASP A 166 6.81 24.78 8.53
N LYS A 167 8.01 24.87 9.12
CA LYS A 167 9.14 25.63 8.57
C LYS A 167 10.45 24.89 8.70
N LEU A 168 11.07 24.59 7.56
CA LEU A 168 12.40 23.97 7.50
C LEU A 168 13.41 24.94 6.85
N ARG A 169 14.60 25.02 7.42
CA ARG A 169 15.69 25.90 6.95
C ARG A 169 16.58 25.14 5.99
N VAL A 170 17.04 25.85 4.95
CA VAL A 170 18.03 25.31 4.02
C VAL A 170 19.34 25.01 4.74
N GLY A 171 20.03 23.94 4.32
CA GLY A 171 21.29 23.48 4.90
C GLY A 171 21.16 22.81 6.27
N GLN A 172 19.95 22.64 6.82
CA GLN A 172 19.71 21.98 8.11
C GLN A 172 19.25 20.54 7.95
N SER A 173 19.46 19.75 8.99
CA SER A 173 18.95 18.39 9.10
C SER A 173 17.84 18.30 10.15
N TYR A 174 16.86 17.45 9.88
CA TYR A 174 15.64 17.31 10.66
C TYR A 174 15.33 15.85 10.94
N ASP A 175 14.93 15.57 12.17
CA ASP A 175 14.65 14.23 12.64
C ASP A 175 13.14 13.94 12.66
N PHE A 176 12.80 12.73 12.21
CA PHE A 176 11.47 12.15 12.25
C PHE A 176 11.56 10.76 12.89
N LEU A 177 10.51 10.38 13.61
CA LEU A 177 10.38 9.07 14.23
C LEU A 177 9.24 8.31 13.56
N TRP A 178 9.52 7.09 13.10
CA TRP A 178 8.48 6.15 12.72
C TRP A 178 7.77 5.63 13.97
N GLU A 179 6.45 5.75 13.97
CA GLU A 179 5.57 5.13 14.96
C GLU A 179 4.72 4.04 14.30
N PRO A 180 4.45 2.93 15.02
CA PRO A 180 4.86 2.64 16.40
C PRO A 180 6.36 2.33 16.55
N ALA A 181 6.96 2.77 17.65
CA ALA A 181 8.41 2.65 17.89
C ALA A 181 8.91 1.20 18.07
N THR A 182 7.99 0.23 18.19
CA THR A 182 8.31 -1.20 18.19
C THR A 182 8.57 -1.75 16.80
N GLU A 183 8.27 -0.99 15.75
CA GLU A 183 8.54 -1.34 14.36
C GLU A 183 9.80 -0.65 13.88
N VAL A 184 10.53 -1.33 13.00
CA VAL A 184 11.64 -0.75 12.23
C VAL A 184 11.23 -0.84 10.77
N PRO A 185 10.90 0.28 10.10
CA PRO A 185 10.58 0.24 8.69
C PRO A 185 11.82 -0.13 7.87
N GLY A 186 11.59 -0.57 6.64
CA GLY A 186 12.61 -0.62 5.60
C GLY A 186 13.15 0.79 5.28
N PRO A 187 13.96 0.92 4.22
CA PRO A 187 14.53 2.20 3.83
C PRO A 187 13.44 3.25 3.62
N VAL A 188 13.55 4.37 4.35
CA VAL A 188 12.63 5.49 4.24
C VAL A 188 13.00 6.36 3.04
N GLU A 189 12.02 6.64 2.20
CA GLU A 189 12.12 7.60 1.10
C GLU A 189 11.58 8.96 1.54
N ALA A 190 12.26 10.03 1.11
CA ALA A 190 11.84 11.40 1.36
C ALA A 190 11.81 12.19 0.05
N LEU A 191 10.63 12.71 -0.29
CA LEU A 191 10.40 13.50 -1.50
C LEU A 191 9.96 14.91 -1.12
N LEU A 192 10.51 15.91 -1.79
CA LEU A 192 10.15 17.30 -1.58
C LEU A 192 9.61 17.89 -2.88
N LEU A 193 8.31 18.16 -2.92
CA LEU A 193 7.64 18.75 -4.07
C LEU A 193 7.33 20.22 -3.78
N ARG A 194 7.88 21.13 -4.57
CA ARG A 194 7.53 22.55 -4.50
C ARG A 194 6.08 22.76 -4.94
N GLU A 195 5.36 23.64 -4.27
CA GLU A 195 4.04 24.09 -4.71
C GLU A 195 4.08 24.57 -6.18
N GLY A 196 3.16 24.07 -7.01
CA GLY A 196 3.14 24.31 -8.46
C GLY A 196 4.28 23.66 -9.25
N GLY A 197 5.18 22.93 -8.59
CA GLY A 197 6.22 22.11 -9.20
C GLY A 197 5.64 20.90 -9.93
N ARG A 198 6.43 20.30 -10.83
CA ARG A 198 6.04 19.13 -11.62
C ARG A 198 6.90 17.89 -11.35
N ALA A 199 8.01 18.04 -10.64
CA ALA A 199 8.93 16.96 -10.32
C ALA A 199 9.39 17.13 -8.87
N PRO A 200 9.20 16.11 -8.02
CA PRO A 200 9.72 16.13 -6.66
C PRO A 200 11.26 15.99 -6.68
N GLY A 201 11.93 16.67 -5.76
CA GLY A 201 13.32 16.39 -5.43
C GLY A 201 13.41 15.23 -4.44
N VAL A 202 14.34 14.32 -4.65
CA VAL A 202 14.64 13.25 -3.68
C VAL A 202 15.60 13.81 -2.64
N LEU A 203 15.24 13.72 -1.36
CA LEU A 203 16.11 14.13 -0.26
C LEU A 203 17.00 12.97 0.19
N SER A 204 18.20 13.30 0.66
CA SER A 204 19.07 12.32 1.30
C SER A 204 18.53 12.01 2.70
N VAL A 205 18.41 10.72 3.00
CA VAL A 205 17.92 10.20 4.27
C VAL A 205 19.03 9.40 4.94
N THR A 206 19.26 9.66 6.22
CA THR A 206 20.01 8.76 7.10
C THR A 206 19.03 8.12 8.06
N GLN A 207 19.10 6.80 8.23
CA GLN A 207 18.16 6.05 9.07
C GLN A 207 18.93 5.22 10.09
N ASP A 208 18.48 5.28 11.34
CA ASP A 208 18.96 4.46 12.46
C ASP A 208 17.75 3.84 13.16
N GLY A 209 17.49 2.57 12.87
CA GLY A 209 16.27 1.89 13.30
C GLY A 209 15.01 2.60 12.81
N ASN A 210 14.18 3.07 13.75
CA ASN A 210 12.95 3.79 13.49
C ASN A 210 13.12 5.32 13.47
N LYS A 211 14.35 5.82 13.64
CA LYS A 211 14.68 7.26 13.53
C LYS A 211 15.21 7.58 12.14
N VAL A 212 14.71 8.67 11.58
CA VAL A 212 15.01 9.15 10.23
C VAL A 212 15.50 10.58 10.30
N ALA A 213 16.67 10.86 9.74
CA ALA A 213 17.20 12.20 9.58
C ALA A 213 17.20 12.58 8.10
N LEU A 214 16.56 13.71 7.76
CA LEU A 214 16.56 14.28 6.41
C LEU A 214 17.34 15.57 6.37
N HIS A 215 18.09 15.80 5.30
CA HIS A 215 18.82 17.04 5.07
C HIS A 215 18.11 17.89 4.01
N ILE A 216 17.86 19.17 4.29
CA ILE A 216 17.35 20.12 3.30
C ILE A 216 18.54 20.77 2.59
N PRO A 217 18.78 20.52 1.29
CA PRO A 217 19.91 21.12 0.59
C PRO A 217 19.89 22.65 0.61
N ALA A 218 21.08 23.26 0.68
CA ALA A 218 21.24 24.73 0.66
C ALA A 218 20.63 25.40 -0.58
N ALA A 219 20.57 24.68 -1.70
CA ALA A 219 20.02 25.15 -2.97
C ALA A 219 18.50 24.92 -3.12
N THR A 220 17.83 24.38 -2.10
CA THR A 220 16.39 24.16 -2.13
C THR A 220 15.68 25.51 -2.27
N PRO A 221 14.79 25.68 -3.27
CA PRO A 221 14.04 26.92 -3.42
C PRO A 221 13.27 27.31 -2.15
N GLN A 222 13.27 28.59 -1.80
CA GLN A 222 12.48 29.09 -0.67
C GLN A 222 11.03 29.27 -1.12
N ALA A 223 10.17 28.33 -0.73
CA ALA A 223 8.76 28.28 -1.12
C ALA A 223 8.00 27.30 -0.21
N ASN A 224 6.68 27.23 -0.39
CA ASN A 224 5.91 26.12 0.15
C ASN A 224 6.23 24.82 -0.61
N HIS A 225 6.28 23.74 0.13
CA HIS A 225 6.54 22.40 -0.35
C HIS A 225 5.62 21.40 0.36
N THR A 226 5.39 20.29 -0.33
CA THR A 226 4.93 19.05 0.29
C THR A 226 6.15 18.16 0.47
N LEU A 227 6.45 17.80 1.71
CA LEU A 227 7.40 16.75 2.05
C LEU A 227 6.63 15.44 2.22
N THR A 228 6.91 14.45 1.39
CA THR A 228 6.37 13.10 1.52
C THR A 228 7.43 12.21 2.12
N LEU A 229 7.12 11.56 3.24
CA LEU A 229 7.90 10.46 3.80
C LEU A 229 7.17 9.15 3.55
N GLY A 230 7.86 8.12 3.10
CA GLY A 230 7.26 6.81 2.85
C GLY A 230 8.21 5.66 3.13
N ALA A 231 7.67 4.54 3.61
CA ALA A 231 8.46 3.32 3.80
C ALA A 231 7.59 2.06 3.79
N ASP A 232 8.26 0.95 3.50
CA ASP A 232 7.70 -0.39 3.62
C ASP A 232 8.04 -1.03 4.96
N LEU A 233 7.18 -1.92 5.41
CA LEU A 233 7.39 -2.79 6.57
C LEU A 233 7.01 -4.21 6.16
N VAL A 234 7.89 -5.16 6.46
CA VAL A 234 7.58 -6.58 6.23
C VAL A 234 6.50 -7.01 7.24
N GLY A 235 5.37 -7.52 6.75
CA GLY A 235 4.31 -8.01 7.63
C GLY A 235 4.69 -9.37 8.22
N THR A 236 4.40 -9.57 9.51
CA THR A 236 4.67 -10.84 10.19
C THR A 236 3.44 -11.73 10.13
N VAL A 237 3.53 -12.86 9.42
CA VAL A 237 2.44 -13.85 9.32
C VAL A 237 2.43 -14.72 10.58
N GLY A 238 1.34 -14.64 11.35
CA GLY A 238 1.10 -15.49 12.52
C GLY A 238 0.37 -16.79 12.17
N GLU A 239 -0.46 -16.76 11.12
CA GLU A 239 -1.17 -17.94 10.63
C GLU A 239 -1.37 -17.86 9.12
N CYS A 240 -1.21 -18.99 8.45
CA CYS A 240 -1.45 -19.16 7.02
C CYS A 240 -1.94 -20.59 6.78
N THR A 241 -3.25 -20.76 6.58
CA THR A 241 -3.88 -22.07 6.39
C THR A 241 -4.78 -22.09 5.17
N GLY A 242 -4.92 -23.27 4.54
CA GLY A 242 -5.74 -23.47 3.35
C GLY A 242 -5.06 -23.06 2.04
N VAL A 243 -3.78 -22.67 2.08
CA VAL A 243 -2.93 -22.26 0.94
C VAL A 243 -1.49 -22.72 1.19
N ALA A 244 -0.64 -22.68 0.16
CA ALA A 244 0.73 -23.17 0.24
C ALA A 244 1.66 -22.24 1.04
N SER A 245 1.47 -20.93 0.93
CA SER A 245 2.28 -19.94 1.66
C SER A 245 1.61 -18.58 1.67
N CYS A 246 1.95 -17.74 2.65
CA CYS A 246 1.50 -16.36 2.74
C CYS A 246 2.69 -15.44 2.95
N SER A 247 2.73 -14.33 2.23
CA SER A 247 3.74 -13.27 2.42
C SER A 247 3.14 -11.91 2.05
N GLY A 248 3.82 -10.84 2.42
CA GLY A 248 3.30 -9.51 2.13
C GLY A 248 4.02 -8.40 2.88
N ALA A 249 3.61 -7.18 2.57
CA ALA A 249 4.20 -5.97 3.11
C ALA A 249 3.12 -4.96 3.51
N ILE A 250 3.52 -4.01 4.31
CA ILE A 250 2.73 -2.86 4.73
C ILE A 250 3.47 -1.63 4.26
N TYR A 251 2.79 -0.76 3.52
CA TYR A 251 3.31 0.51 3.07
C TYR A 251 2.60 1.64 3.80
N HIS A 252 3.38 2.57 4.32
CA HIS A 252 2.86 3.81 4.84
C HIS A 252 3.59 5.00 4.19
N SER A 253 2.83 6.02 3.84
CA SER A 253 3.37 7.32 3.48
C SER A 253 2.55 8.44 4.09
N GLN A 254 3.21 9.56 4.36
CA GLN A 254 2.61 10.73 4.99
C GLN A 254 3.18 12.00 4.40
N ASP A 255 2.29 12.93 4.08
CA ASP A 255 2.64 14.26 3.62
C ASP A 255 2.70 15.28 4.77
N PHE A 256 3.65 16.20 4.64
CA PHE A 256 3.81 17.39 5.48
C PHE A 256 3.82 18.62 4.57
N VAL A 257 2.85 19.52 4.76
CA VAL A 257 2.85 20.82 4.10
C VAL A 257 3.71 21.79 4.91
N LEU A 258 4.76 22.33 4.29
CA LEU A 258 5.76 23.13 4.96
C LEU A 258 6.31 24.26 4.08
N SER A 259 6.94 25.25 4.69
CA SER A 259 7.71 26.28 3.99
C SER A 259 9.21 26.05 4.16
N VAL A 260 9.96 26.07 3.05
CA VAL A 260 11.42 26.12 3.08
C VAL A 260 11.85 27.59 3.19
N VAL A 261 12.64 27.90 4.21
CA VAL A 261 13.06 29.27 4.56
C VAL A 261 14.59 29.39 4.65
N PRO A 262 15.16 30.61 4.67
CA PRO A 262 16.60 30.83 4.85
C PRO A 262 17.16 30.20 6.13
#